data_AF-A0A843JSF0-F1
#
_entry.id   AF-A0A843JSF0-F1
#
_cell.length_a   1.000
_cell.length_b   1.000
_cell.length_c   1.000
_cell.angle_alpha   90.00
_cell.angle_beta   90.00
_cell.angle_gamma   90.00
#
_symmetry.space_group_name_H-M   'P 1'
#
loop_
_entity.id
_entity.type
_entity.pdbx_description
1 polymer ?
#
loop_
_entity_poly.entity_id
_entity_poly.type
_entity_poly.pdbx_seq_one_letter_code
_entity_poly.pdbx_strand_id
1 'polypeptide(L)'
;MRGDLCEGIVTIKIEEGNQRAVSLNQKSQFGKLSEDCLELSIIEACYLMESGRLDIYENDKKCDVNYIIDLIKEEEIYGKYLVYRDLKNRGYIIKTGFKYGSEFRLYERGTGPG
;
A
#
# COMPACT_ATOMS: atom_id res chain seq x y z
N MET A 1 -2.27 -0.08 -12.50
CA MET A 1 -3.61 0.28 -11.97
C MET A 1 -3.58 1.75 -11.63
N ARG A 2 -4.70 2.48 -11.67
CA ARG A 2 -4.72 3.89 -11.25
C ARG A 2 -5.09 3.98 -9.77
N GLY A 3 -4.30 4.71 -8.99
CA GLY A 3 -4.65 5.13 -7.65
C GLY A 3 -4.56 6.65 -7.54
N ASP A 4 -5.50 7.26 -6.86
CA ASP A 4 -5.53 8.70 -6.65
C ASP A 4 -5.05 9.01 -5.21
N LEU A 5 -4.03 9.86 -5.08
CA LEU A 5 -3.44 10.31 -3.81
C LEU A 5 -4.24 11.49 -3.26
N CYS A 6 -4.67 11.38 -2.00
CA CYS A 6 -5.32 12.44 -1.24
C CYS A 6 -4.90 12.33 0.23
N GLU A 7 -4.33 13.40 0.81
CA GLU A 7 -3.95 13.47 2.24
C GLU A 7 -3.13 12.26 2.74
N GLY A 8 -2.15 11.79 1.96
CA GLY A 8 -1.29 10.66 2.32
C GLY A 8 -1.93 9.27 2.18
N ILE A 9 -3.18 9.21 1.69
CA ILE A 9 -3.88 7.96 1.38
C ILE A 9 -4.04 7.84 -0.13
N VAL A 10 -3.76 6.65 -0.66
CA VAL A 10 -3.95 6.35 -2.09
C VAL A 10 -5.17 5.45 -2.26
N THR A 11 -6.14 5.92 -3.02
CA THR A 11 -7.42 5.24 -3.22
C THR A 11 -7.49 4.68 -4.63
N ILE A 12 -7.79 3.39 -4.75
CA ILE A 12 -8.02 2.72 -6.02
C ILE A 12 -9.53 2.44 -6.12
N LYS A 13 -10.21 3.06 -7.08
CA LYS A 13 -11.63 2.80 -7.32
C LYS A 13 -11.83 1.37 -7.84
N ILE A 14 -12.81 0.67 -7.28
CA ILE A 14 -13.23 -0.66 -7.70
C ILE A 14 -14.40 -0.46 -8.66
N GLU A 15 -14.11 -0.44 -9.96
CA GLU A 15 -15.15 -0.40 -10.99
C GLU A 15 -15.65 -1.83 -11.31
N GLU A 16 -16.92 -1.96 -11.70
CA GLU A 16 -17.52 -3.22 -12.16
C GLU A 16 -16.73 -3.80 -13.34
N GLY A 17 -15.78 -4.69 -13.05
CA GLY A 17 -14.87 -5.32 -14.02
C GLY A 17 -13.40 -5.32 -13.61
N ASN A 18 -12.97 -4.45 -12.69
CA ASN A 18 -11.57 -4.35 -12.26
C ASN A 18 -11.29 -5.13 -10.96
N GLN A 19 -11.35 -6.47 -11.04
CA GLN A 19 -11.03 -7.37 -9.92
C GLN A 19 -9.55 -7.33 -9.46
N ARG A 20 -8.70 -6.51 -10.10
CA ARG A 20 -7.28 -6.41 -9.76
C ARG A 20 -7.06 -5.75 -8.39
N ALA A 21 -7.85 -4.74 -8.05
CA ALA A 21 -7.82 -4.11 -6.73
C ALA A 21 -8.23 -5.12 -5.64
N VAL A 22 -9.33 -5.84 -5.87
CA VAL A 22 -9.78 -6.92 -4.97
C VAL A 22 -8.70 -7.99 -4.81
N SER A 23 -8.02 -8.37 -5.90
CA SER A 23 -6.94 -9.36 -5.86
C SER A 23 -5.71 -8.89 -5.08
N LEU A 24 -5.38 -7.60 -5.08
CA LEU A 24 -4.28 -7.05 -4.27
C LEU A 24 -4.55 -7.26 -2.77
N ASN A 25 -5.79 -7.02 -2.35
CA ASN A 25 -6.18 -7.22 -0.97
C ASN A 25 -6.28 -8.71 -0.61
N GLN A 26 -6.99 -9.51 -1.40
CA GLN A 26 -7.21 -10.93 -1.09
C GLN A 26 -5.93 -11.77 -1.13
N LYS A 27 -5.04 -11.55 -2.11
CA LYS A 27 -3.84 -12.38 -2.29
C LYS A 27 -2.62 -11.88 -1.53
N SER A 28 -2.49 -10.56 -1.40
CA SER A 28 -1.27 -9.94 -0.88
C SER A 28 -1.53 -9.05 0.33
N GLN A 29 -2.79 -8.93 0.77
CA GLN A 29 -3.21 -8.22 1.97
C GLN A 29 -2.83 -6.74 2.01
N PHE A 30 -2.71 -6.12 0.84
CA PHE A 30 -2.49 -4.68 0.72
C PHE A 30 -3.75 -3.90 1.08
N GLY A 31 -3.59 -2.85 1.87
CA GLY A 31 -4.61 -1.87 2.17
C GLY A 31 -5.80 -2.38 2.95
N LYS A 32 -6.82 -1.53 2.99
CA LYS A 32 -8.14 -1.80 3.53
C LYS A 32 -9.16 -1.75 2.38
N LEU A 33 -9.88 -2.85 2.21
CA LEU A 33 -10.96 -2.92 1.24
C LEU A 33 -12.20 -2.23 1.84
N SER A 34 -12.75 -1.28 1.10
CA SER A 34 -14.04 -0.64 1.34
C SER A 34 -15.02 -1.05 0.23
N GLU A 35 -16.30 -0.65 0.33
CA GLU A 35 -17.35 -1.08 -0.60
C GLU A 35 -17.03 -0.73 -2.06
N ASP A 36 -16.54 0.49 -2.30
CA ASP A 36 -16.31 1.01 -3.67
C ASP A 36 -14.83 1.25 -4.01
N CYS A 37 -13.92 1.07 -3.04
CA CYS A 37 -12.52 1.39 -3.23
C CYS A 37 -11.58 0.53 -2.36
N LEU A 38 -10.32 0.47 -2.77
CA LEU A 38 -9.20 -0.04 -1.98
C LEU A 38 -8.36 1.14 -1.51
N GLU A 39 -8.29 1.33 -0.20
CA GLU A 39 -7.46 2.36 0.43
C GLU A 39 -6.09 1.78 0.77
N LEU A 40 -5.04 2.45 0.31
CA LEU A 40 -3.65 2.11 0.58
C LEU A 40 -2.99 3.23 1.37
N SER A 41 -2.16 2.86 2.34
CA SER A 41 -1.22 3.81 2.93
C SER A 41 -0.16 4.25 1.90
N ILE A 42 0.44 5.42 2.08
CA ILE A 42 1.52 5.91 1.20
C ILE A 42 2.69 4.91 1.09
N ILE A 43 2.99 4.18 2.18
CA ILE A 43 4.01 3.12 2.23
C ILE A 43 3.65 1.96 1.29
N GLU A 44 2.42 1.48 1.36
CA GLU A 44 1.93 0.40 0.50
C GLU A 44 1.85 0.83 -0.96
N ALA A 45 1.38 2.05 -1.19
CA ALA A 45 1.26 2.61 -2.52
C ALA A 45 2.63 2.79 -3.18
N CYS A 46 3.62 3.32 -2.47
CA CYS A 46 4.99 3.44 -2.93
C CYS A 46 5.59 2.06 -3.32
N TYR A 47 5.38 1.04 -2.48
CA TYR A 47 5.83 -0.32 -2.79
C TYR A 47 5.16 -0.88 -4.07
N LEU A 48 3.86 -0.65 -4.23
CA LEU A 48 3.13 -1.08 -5.43
C LEU A 48 3.54 -0.30 -6.69
N MET A 49 3.93 0.97 -6.52
CA MET A 49 4.43 1.82 -7.58
C MET A 49 5.85 1.41 -8.02
N GLU A 50 6.76 1.17 -7.06
CA GLU A 50 8.10 0.63 -7.35
C GLU A 50 8.04 -0.73 -8.07
N SER A 51 7.06 -1.57 -7.74
CA SER A 51 6.84 -2.87 -8.40
C SER A 51 6.08 -2.78 -9.73
N GLY A 52 5.76 -1.58 -10.22
CA GLY A 52 5.06 -1.35 -11.50
C GLY A 52 3.61 -1.82 -11.52
N ARG A 53 3.01 -2.05 -10.35
CA ARG A 53 1.63 -2.55 -10.21
C ARG A 53 0.61 -1.42 -10.09
N LEU A 54 1.05 -0.25 -9.61
CA LEU A 54 0.23 0.93 -9.35
C LEU A 54 0.87 2.17 -9.98
N ASP A 55 0.06 3.00 -10.62
CA ASP A 55 0.40 4.35 -11.05
C ASP A 55 -0.40 5.29 -10.15
N ILE A 56 0.30 6.17 -9.44
CA ILE A 56 -0.29 7.12 -8.50
C ILE A 56 -0.51 8.46 -9.22
N TYR A 57 -1.68 9.05 -9.01
CA TYR A 57 -2.08 10.33 -9.56
C TYR A 57 -2.47 11.28 -8.43
N GLU A 58 -2.06 12.54 -8.53
CA GLU A 58 -2.48 13.61 -7.63
C GLU A 58 -3.04 14.76 -8.48
N ASN A 59 -4.27 15.20 -8.22
CA ASN A 59 -4.94 16.24 -9.02
C ASN A 59 -4.89 15.95 -10.55
N ASP A 60 -5.19 14.70 -10.94
CA ASP A 60 -5.11 14.17 -12.31
C ASP A 60 -3.71 14.17 -12.96
N LYS A 61 -2.66 14.53 -12.23
CA LYS A 61 -1.28 14.43 -12.71
C LYS A 61 -0.64 13.14 -12.21
N LYS A 62 -0.01 12.40 -13.12
CA LYS A 62 0.75 11.20 -12.74
C LYS A 62 1.96 11.62 -11.90
N CYS A 63 2.06 11.09 -10.69
CA CYS A 63 3.19 11.28 -9.82
C CYS A 63 4.39 10.45 -10.31
N ASP A 64 5.60 10.94 -10.06
CA ASP A 64 6.82 10.14 -10.20
C ASP A 64 7.08 9.35 -8.90
N VAL A 65 7.79 8.23 -8.99
CA VAL A 65 8.16 7.45 -7.80
C VAL A 65 8.99 8.30 -6.83
N ASN A 66 9.88 9.15 -7.34
CA ASN A 66 10.73 10.00 -6.48
C ASN A 66 9.89 10.98 -5.66
N TYR A 67 8.81 11.52 -6.24
CA TYR A 67 7.89 12.42 -5.54
C TYR A 67 7.22 11.70 -4.34
N ILE A 68 6.77 10.46 -4.52
CA ILE A 68 6.17 9.67 -3.45
C ILE A 68 7.21 9.33 -2.37
N ILE A 69 8.44 9.02 -2.76
CA ILE A 69 9.54 8.79 -1.83
C ILE A 69 9.84 10.04 -1.01
N ASP A 70 9.82 11.22 -1.62
CA ASP A 70 10.06 12.48 -0.93
C ASP A 70 8.93 12.80 0.06
N LEU A 71 7.67 12.57 -0.28
CA LEU A 71 6.55 12.65 0.68
C LEU A 71 6.75 11.74 1.90
N ILE A 72 7.21 10.50 1.67
CA ILE A 72 7.52 9.54 2.75
C ILE A 72 8.66 10.04 3.64
N LYS A 73 9.65 10.74 3.08
CA LYS A 73 10.74 11.35 3.86
C LYS A 73 10.27 12.55 4.65
N GLU A 74 9.41 13.39 4.09
CA GLU A 74 8.82 14.56 4.75
C GLU A 74 7.99 14.15 5.98
N GLU A 75 7.30 13.02 5.90
CA GLU A 75 6.56 12.43 7.02
C GLU A 75 7.46 11.68 8.03
N GLU A 76 8.78 11.72 7.87
CA GLU A 76 9.77 11.01 8.70
C GLU A 76 9.54 9.49 8.83
N ILE A 77 8.78 8.90 7.91
CA ILE A 77 8.42 7.47 7.89
C ILE A 77 9.25 6.65 6.90
N TYR A 78 10.30 7.22 6.30
CA TYR A 78 11.16 6.53 5.35
C TYR A 78 11.82 5.25 5.91
N GLY A 79 12.22 5.27 7.19
CA GLY A 79 12.72 4.05 7.85
C GLY A 79 11.68 2.92 7.87
N LYS A 80 10.40 3.27 8.09
CA LYS A 80 9.28 2.33 8.07
C LYS A 80 9.07 1.76 6.68
N TYR A 81 9.20 2.59 5.64
CA TYR A 81 9.14 2.15 4.25
C TYR A 81 10.22 1.12 3.92
N LEU A 82 11.47 1.36 4.32
CA LEU A 82 12.57 0.42 4.08
C LEU A 82 12.31 -0.94 4.73
N VAL A 83 11.86 -0.94 5.98
CA VAL A 83 11.49 -2.16 6.72
C VAL A 83 10.32 -2.86 6.05
N TYR A 84 9.26 -2.13 5.69
CA TYR A 84 8.09 -2.66 4.98
C TYR A 84 8.51 -3.33 3.67
N ARG A 85 9.31 -2.65 2.85
CA ARG A 85 9.80 -3.15 1.55
C ARG A 85 10.61 -4.43 1.70
N ASP A 86 11.56 -4.47 2.64
CA ASP A 86 12.39 -5.65 2.88
C ASP A 86 11.54 -6.85 3.32
N LEU A 87 10.64 -6.66 4.27
CA LEU A 87 9.75 -7.72 4.76
C LEU A 87 8.79 -8.20 3.68
N LYS A 88 8.28 -7.30 2.84
CA LYS A 88 7.36 -7.65 1.76
C LYS A 88 8.05 -8.39 0.62
N ASN A 89 9.28 -7.99 0.27
CA ASN A 89 10.13 -8.71 -0.68
C ASN A 89 10.47 -10.13 -0.17
N ARG A 90 10.62 -10.29 1.15
CA ARG A 90 10.75 -11.60 1.78
C ARG A 90 9.43 -12.37 1.86
N GLY A 91 8.31 -11.87 1.34
CA GLY A 91 7.04 -12.58 1.30
C GLY A 91 6.27 -12.62 2.63
N TYR A 92 6.67 -11.83 3.63
CA TYR A 92 5.88 -11.70 4.86
C TYR A 92 4.58 -10.94 4.60
N ILE A 93 3.55 -11.29 5.38
CA ILE A 93 2.31 -10.53 5.42
C ILE A 93 2.43 -9.52 6.56
N ILE A 94 2.28 -8.24 6.22
CA ILE A 94 2.48 -7.11 7.13
C ILE A 94 1.11 -6.44 7.33
N LYS A 95 0.70 -6.25 8.58
CA LYS A 95 -0.48 -5.48 8.98
C LYS A 95 -0.11 -4.44 10.02
N THR A 96 -0.98 -3.48 10.27
CA THR A 96 -0.78 -2.48 11.33
C THR A 96 -0.84 -3.15 12.71
N GLY A 97 0.15 -2.87 13.55
CA GLY A 97 0.29 -3.46 14.88
C GLY A 97 -0.32 -2.62 16.01
N PHE A 98 -1.03 -1.53 15.70
CA PHE A 98 -1.39 -0.47 16.65
C PHE A 98 -2.08 -1.00 17.92
N LYS A 99 -2.89 -2.05 17.78
CA LYS A 99 -3.58 -2.74 18.89
C LYS A 99 -2.62 -3.34 19.94
N TYR A 100 -1.36 -3.54 19.61
CA TYR A 100 -0.33 -4.19 20.45
C TYR A 100 0.83 -3.24 20.78
N GLY A 101 0.67 -1.93 20.59
CA GLY A 101 1.73 -0.95 20.84
C GLY A 101 2.93 -1.09 19.89
N SER A 102 2.74 -1.76 18.75
CA SER A 102 3.75 -1.97 17.72
C SER A 102 3.30 -1.33 16.42
N GLU A 103 4.24 -0.92 15.57
CA GLU A 103 3.87 -0.34 14.27
C GLU A 103 3.40 -1.41 13.28
N PHE A 104 4.04 -2.58 13.30
CA PHE A 104 3.74 -3.67 12.40
C PHE A 104 3.42 -4.96 13.14
N ARG A 105 2.51 -5.74 12.55
CA ARG A 105 2.25 -7.14 12.88
C ARG A 105 2.62 -8.00 11.68
N LEU A 106 3.48 -8.98 11.90
CA LEU A 106 3.97 -9.88 10.88
C LEU A 106 3.28 -11.23 11.01
N TYR A 107 2.91 -11.81 9.86
CA TYR A 107 2.49 -13.19 9.75
C TYR A 107 3.46 -13.94 8.83
N GLU A 108 3.67 -15.22 9.13
CA GLU A 108 4.51 -16.09 8.32
C GLU A 108 3.95 -16.27 6.90
N ARG A 109 4.84 -16.67 5.99
CA ARG A 109 4.50 -16.93 4.60
C ARG A 109 3.41 -18.01 4.52
N GLY A 110 2.30 -17.70 3.84
CA GLY A 110 1.22 -18.67 3.60
C GLY A 110 0.16 -18.77 4.70
N THR A 111 0.39 -18.19 5.88
CA THR A 111 -0.62 -18.13 6.95
C THR A 111 -1.23 -16.74 6.96
N GLY A 112 -2.40 -16.58 6.34
CA GLY A 112 -3.20 -15.37 6.49
C GLY A 112 -3.71 -15.23 7.94
N PRO A 113 -4.06 -14.01 8.40
CA PRO A 113 -4.86 -13.88 9.60
C PRO A 113 -6.19 -14.61 9.34
N GLY A 114 -6.45 -15.65 10.13
CA GLY A 114 -7.75 -16.31 10.20
C GLY A 114 -8.79 -15.42 10.85
#